data_AF-T0PI25-F1
#
_entry.id   AF-T0PI25-F1
#
_cell.length_a   1.000
_cell.length_b   1.000
_cell.length_c   1.000
_cell.angle_alpha   90.00
_cell.angle_beta   90.00
_cell.angle_gamma   90.00
#
_symmetry.space_group_name_H-M   'P 1'
#
loop_
_entity.id
_entity.type
_entity.pdbx_description
1 polymer ?
#
loop_
_entity_poly.entity_id
_entity_poly.type
_entity_poly.pdbx_seq_one_letter_code
_entity_poly.pdbx_strand_id
1 'polypeptide(L)'
;MAAQRPRLATTSVLDITCVPVLVVQCIASSDDVASFLQAMPAAVLTPELVALRELMTAPDAQPHYYWPTMHLTMTTDFEVDRIVTAMPIVPRASFRKLNVSQRSPASKHPDIRLPFCAFVATWALKFREVTISATDLEEHRV
;
A
#
# COMPACT_ATOMS: atom_id res chain seq x y z
N MET A 1 -28.40 -47.73 -7.25
CA MET A 1 -27.28 -46.86 -6.80
C MET A 1 -27.16 -45.73 -7.80
N ALA A 2 -27.50 -44.50 -7.41
CA ALA A 2 -27.39 -43.34 -8.30
C ALA A 2 -25.94 -42.86 -8.33
N ALA A 3 -25.32 -42.84 -9.52
CA ALA A 3 -23.98 -42.31 -9.70
C ALA A 3 -24.02 -40.78 -9.57
N GLN A 4 -23.38 -40.26 -8.52
CA GLN A 4 -23.29 -38.82 -8.28
C GLN A 4 -22.28 -38.23 -9.28
N ARG A 5 -22.74 -37.37 -10.20
CA ARG A 5 -21.86 -36.67 -11.13
C ARG A 5 -20.87 -35.80 -10.34
N PRO A 6 -19.56 -35.86 -10.63
CA PRO A 6 -18.59 -34.97 -10.02
C PRO A 6 -18.99 -33.52 -10.33
N ARG A 7 -19.36 -32.77 -9.28
CA ARG A 7 -19.52 -31.32 -9.38
C ARG A 7 -18.12 -30.73 -9.34
N LEU A 8 -17.67 -30.20 -10.47
CA LEU A 8 -16.52 -29.29 -10.48
C LEU A 8 -16.86 -28.11 -9.57
N ALA A 9 -16.01 -27.85 -8.58
CA ALA A 9 -16.12 -26.66 -7.75
C ALA A 9 -16.04 -25.46 -8.70
N THR A 10 -17.08 -24.62 -8.71
CA THR A 10 -17.10 -23.42 -9.52
C THR A 10 -15.99 -22.51 -9.02
N THR A 11 -15.03 -22.20 -9.89
CA THR A 11 -13.98 -21.22 -9.60
C THR A 11 -14.67 -19.90 -9.27
N SER A 12 -14.49 -19.42 -8.04
CA SER A 12 -15.03 -18.14 -7.60
C SER A 12 -14.31 -17.04 -8.36
N VAL A 13 -15.01 -15.96 -8.68
CA VAL A 13 -14.38 -14.76 -9.27
C VAL A 13 -13.29 -14.20 -8.34
N LEU A 14 -13.40 -14.45 -7.04
CA LEU A 14 -12.39 -14.08 -6.04
C LEU A 14 -11.12 -14.96 -6.07
N ASP A 15 -11.15 -16.10 -6.76
CA ASP A 15 -9.98 -16.97 -6.94
C ASP A 15 -9.01 -16.37 -7.99
N ILE A 16 -9.47 -15.37 -8.76
CA ILE A 16 -8.63 -14.62 -9.69
C ILE A 16 -7.96 -13.49 -8.91
N THR A 17 -6.65 -13.62 -8.67
CA THR A 17 -5.86 -12.74 -7.81
C THR A 17 -5.94 -11.24 -8.15
N CYS A 18 -6.17 -10.88 -9.41
CA CYS A 18 -6.29 -9.47 -9.80
C CYS A 18 -7.66 -8.85 -9.52
N VAL A 19 -8.73 -9.65 -9.38
CA VAL A 19 -10.09 -9.11 -9.24
C VAL A 19 -10.28 -8.35 -7.92
N PRO A 20 -9.89 -8.87 -6.75
CA PRO A 20 -10.00 -8.11 -5.50
C PRO A 20 -9.23 -6.80 -5.53
N VAL A 21 -8.05 -6.79 -6.17
CA VAL A 21 -7.24 -5.57 -6.37
C VAL A 21 -7.99 -4.54 -7.19
N LEU A 22 -8.56 -4.94 -8.33
CA LEU A 22 -9.33 -4.03 -9.20
C LEU A 22 -10.58 -3.50 -8.50
N VAL A 23 -11.28 -4.33 -7.73
CA VAL A 23 -12.43 -3.89 -6.93
C VAL A 23 -12.00 -2.82 -5.94
N VAL A 24 -10.93 -3.05 -5.17
CA VAL A 24 -10.39 -2.05 -4.23
C VAL A 24 -10.04 -0.75 -4.94
N GLN A 25 -9.36 -0.81 -6.09
CA GLN A 25 -8.99 0.37 -6.89
C GLN A 25 -10.18 1.18 -7.42
N CYS A 26 -11.36 0.56 -7.55
CA CYS A 26 -12.58 1.24 -7.96
C CYS A 26 -13.34 1.90 -6.79
N ILE A 27 -12.99 1.59 -5.55
CA ILE A 27 -13.64 2.16 -4.37
C ILE A 27 -12.95 3.48 -4.02
N ALA A 28 -13.70 4.58 -3.98
CA ALA A 28 -13.14 5.89 -3.64
C ALA A 28 -13.01 6.12 -2.12
N SER A 29 -13.95 5.58 -1.34
CA SER A 29 -14.03 5.78 0.12
C SER A 29 -13.03 4.89 0.86
N SER A 30 -12.27 5.46 1.80
CA SER A 30 -11.37 4.69 2.66
C SER A 30 -12.12 3.72 3.56
N ASP A 31 -13.29 4.11 4.07
CA ASP A 31 -14.06 3.29 5.00
C ASP A 31 -14.65 2.07 4.31
N ASP A 32 -15.07 2.24 3.04
CA ASP A 32 -15.57 1.14 2.22
C ASP A 32 -14.45 0.16 1.87
N VAL A 33 -13.23 0.65 1.57
CA VAL A 33 -12.07 -0.21 1.35
C VAL A 33 -11.72 -0.98 2.62
N ALA A 34 -11.66 -0.32 3.79
CA ALA A 34 -11.38 -0.98 5.05
C ALA A 34 -12.41 -2.07 5.36
N SER A 35 -13.70 -1.75 5.23
CA SER A 35 -14.81 -2.69 5.43
C SER A 35 -14.74 -3.87 4.46
N PHE A 36 -14.47 -3.59 3.18
CA PHE A 36 -14.31 -4.63 2.17
C PHE A 36 -13.15 -5.57 2.49
N LEU A 37 -11.97 -5.04 2.80
CA LEU A 37 -10.78 -5.83 3.14
C LEU A 37 -10.96 -6.65 4.43
N GLN A 38 -11.71 -6.13 5.41
CA GLN A 38 -12.06 -6.87 6.63
C GLN A 38 -13.03 -8.02 6.36
N ALA A 39 -13.98 -7.85 5.43
CA ALA A 39 -14.97 -8.86 5.08
C ALA A 39 -14.39 -9.99 4.20
N MET A 40 -13.22 -9.80 3.58
CA MET A 40 -12.63 -10.79 2.69
C MET A 40 -12.01 -11.98 3.46
N PRO A 41 -12.19 -13.21 2.96
CA PRO A 41 -11.46 -14.38 3.47
C PRO A 41 -9.94 -14.20 3.36
N ALA A 42 -9.20 -14.69 4.36
CA ALA A 42 -7.74 -14.62 4.34
C ALA A 42 -7.11 -15.30 3.10
N ALA A 43 -7.76 -16.35 2.58
CA ALA A 43 -7.27 -17.10 1.42
C ALA A 43 -7.27 -16.30 0.10
N VAL A 44 -8.04 -15.21 0.00
CA VAL A 44 -8.14 -14.38 -1.22
C VAL A 44 -7.35 -13.06 -1.12
N LEU A 45 -6.80 -12.76 0.06
CA LEU A 45 -5.98 -11.58 0.28
C LEU A 45 -4.56 -11.82 -0.22
N THR A 46 -4.18 -11.12 -1.29
CA THR A 46 -2.78 -11.06 -1.74
C THR A 46 -1.94 -10.28 -0.71
N PRO A 47 -0.59 -10.41 -0.74
CA PRO A 47 0.27 -9.67 0.19
C PRO A 47 0.02 -8.16 0.19
N GLU A 48 -0.24 -7.56 -0.97
CA GLU A 48 -0.54 -6.14 -1.12
C GLU A 48 -1.85 -5.75 -0.42
N LEU A 49 -2.88 -6.58 -0.52
CA LEU A 49 -4.17 -6.36 0.13
C LEU A 49 -4.10 -6.60 1.64
N VAL A 50 -3.31 -7.58 2.08
CA VAL A 50 -3.01 -7.77 3.52
C VAL A 50 -2.32 -6.53 4.07
N ALA A 51 -1.28 -6.04 3.40
CA ALA A 51 -0.54 -4.87 3.83
C ALA A 51 -1.43 -3.61 3.89
N LEU A 52 -2.26 -3.39 2.87
CA LEU A 52 -3.23 -2.29 2.88
C LEU A 52 -4.23 -2.42 4.02
N ARG A 53 -4.78 -3.62 4.26
CA ARG A 53 -5.68 -3.87 5.38
C ARG A 53 -5.02 -3.52 6.71
N GLU A 54 -3.80 -4.00 6.93
CA GLU A 54 -3.07 -3.74 8.18
C GLU A 54 -2.77 -2.25 8.41
N LEU A 55 -2.47 -1.49 7.34
CA LEU A 55 -2.30 -0.04 7.41
C LEU A 55 -3.62 0.65 7.80
N MET A 56 -4.75 0.20 7.25
CA MET A 56 -6.06 0.82 7.48
C MET A 56 -6.71 0.42 8.80
N THR A 57 -6.29 -0.68 9.42
CA THR A 57 -6.90 -1.21 10.65
C THR A 57 -6.00 -1.13 11.89
N ALA A 58 -4.83 -0.48 11.80
CA ALA A 58 -3.99 -0.29 12.99
C ALA A 58 -4.71 0.59 14.04
N PRO A 59 -4.43 0.44 15.35
CA PRO A 59 -5.14 1.17 16.41
C PRO A 59 -5.12 2.70 16.25
N ASP A 60 -4.04 3.24 15.69
CA ASP A 60 -3.85 4.67 15.42
C ASP A 60 -3.96 5.01 13.92
N ALA A 61 -4.43 4.06 13.12
CA ALA A 61 -4.61 4.26 11.70
C ALA A 61 -5.68 5.31 11.45
N GLN A 62 -5.36 6.20 10.50
CA GLN A 62 -6.33 7.09 9.91
C GLN A 62 -6.51 6.61 8.46
N PRO A 63 -7.56 5.83 8.13
CA PRO A 63 -7.71 5.17 6.83
C PRO A 63 -7.58 6.12 5.63
N HIS A 64 -8.04 7.36 5.79
CA HIS A 64 -7.93 8.43 4.80
C HIS A 64 -6.49 8.88 4.51
N TYR A 65 -5.52 8.55 5.36
CA TYR A 65 -4.08 8.72 5.08
C TYR A 65 -3.56 7.66 4.10
N TYR A 66 -4.21 6.51 3.98
CA TYR A 66 -3.71 5.39 3.19
C TYR A 66 -4.48 5.18 1.89
N TRP A 67 -5.69 5.74 1.76
CA TRP A 67 -6.54 5.56 0.59
C TRP A 67 -7.42 6.79 0.27
N PRO A 68 -7.65 7.13 -1.02
CA PRO A 68 -7.02 6.58 -2.23
C PRO A 68 -5.63 7.15 -2.51
N THR A 69 -5.24 8.16 -1.74
CA THR A 69 -3.90 8.73 -1.75
C THR A 69 -3.17 8.26 -0.51
N MET A 70 -2.04 7.58 -0.71
CA MET A 70 -1.16 7.19 0.40
C MET A 70 -0.27 8.37 0.76
N HIS A 71 -0.51 8.93 1.93
CA HIS A 71 0.24 10.01 2.54
C HIS A 71 1.41 9.43 3.32
N LEU A 72 2.61 9.58 2.75
CA LEU A 72 3.85 9.21 3.41
C LEU A 72 4.23 10.32 4.39
N THR A 73 3.70 10.21 5.61
CA THR A 73 4.12 11.01 6.78
C THR A 73 5.17 10.26 7.59
N MET A 74 5.60 10.77 8.75
CA MET A 74 6.63 10.10 9.58
C MET A 74 6.23 8.66 9.90
N THR A 75 6.74 7.73 9.11
CA THR A 75 6.39 6.32 9.21
C THR A 75 7.40 5.63 10.09
N THR A 76 6.90 4.89 11.05
CA THR A 76 7.70 3.94 11.82
C THR A 76 8.30 2.91 10.87
N ASP A 77 9.44 2.33 11.22
CA ASP A 77 10.10 1.29 10.42
C ASP A 77 9.17 0.13 10.03
N PHE A 78 8.16 -0.15 10.87
CA PHE A 78 7.18 -1.20 10.64
C PHE A 78 6.12 -0.83 9.58
N GLU A 79 5.77 0.44 9.47
CA GLU A 79 4.84 0.93 8.45
C GLU A 79 5.50 0.97 7.06
N VAL A 80 6.82 1.19 7.01
CA VAL A 80 7.57 1.23 5.74
C VAL A 80 7.40 -0.07 4.95
N ASP A 81 7.59 -1.23 5.58
CA ASP A 81 7.47 -2.53 4.89
C ASP A 81 6.06 -2.75 4.33
N ARG A 82 5.03 -2.35 5.08
CA ARG A 82 3.63 -2.44 4.66
C ARG A 82 3.30 -1.46 3.54
N ILE A 83 3.79 -0.23 3.63
CA ILE A 83 3.64 0.80 2.60
C ILE A 83 4.26 0.32 1.29
N VAL A 84 5.48 -0.20 1.35
CA VAL A 84 6.19 -0.74 0.17
C VAL A 84 5.39 -1.88 -0.45
N THR A 85 4.86 -2.77 0.38
CA THR A 85 4.06 -3.93 -0.06
C THR A 85 2.72 -3.49 -0.64
N ALA A 86 2.06 -2.48 -0.08
CA ALA A 86 0.76 -1.98 -0.56
C ALA A 86 0.89 -1.04 -1.78
N MET A 87 2.05 -0.42 -1.99
CA MET A 87 2.27 0.60 -3.02
C MET A 87 1.83 0.18 -4.44
N PRO A 88 1.99 -1.08 -4.90
CA PRO A 88 1.54 -1.50 -6.23
C PRO A 88 0.04 -1.27 -6.48
N ILE A 89 -0.80 -1.47 -5.47
CA ILE A 89 -2.26 -1.38 -5.61
C ILE A 89 -2.81 0.02 -5.31
N VAL A 90 -2.04 0.84 -4.60
CA VAL A 90 -2.39 2.23 -4.26
C VAL A 90 -2.46 3.09 -5.54
N PRO A 91 -3.57 3.83 -5.78
CA PRO A 91 -3.72 4.66 -6.97
C PRO A 91 -2.78 5.87 -7.00
N ARG A 92 -2.59 6.52 -5.84
CA ARG A 92 -1.86 7.79 -5.73
C ARG A 92 -1.01 7.81 -4.48
N ALA A 93 0.11 8.50 -4.53
CA ALA A 93 0.95 8.76 -3.38
C ALA A 93 1.23 10.25 -3.24
N SER A 94 1.42 10.69 -2.00
CA SER A 94 1.94 12.02 -1.68
C SER A 94 2.92 11.88 -0.53
N PHE A 95 3.88 12.80 -0.42
CA PHE A 95 4.72 12.88 0.77
C PHE A 95 4.83 14.31 1.27
N ARG A 96 4.82 14.44 2.59
CA ARG A 96 4.81 15.74 3.28
C ARG A 96 6.03 15.97 4.17
N LYS A 97 6.76 14.90 4.47
CA LYS A 97 7.98 14.93 5.27
C LYS A 97 8.95 13.87 4.76
N LEU A 98 10.23 14.19 4.74
CA LEU A 98 11.28 13.23 4.40
C LEU A 98 11.34 12.15 5.49
N ASN A 99 11.33 10.89 5.09
CA ASN A 99 11.66 9.79 5.98
C ASN A 99 13.12 9.39 5.77
N VAL A 100 13.90 9.31 6.85
CA VAL A 100 15.30 8.84 6.86
C VAL A 100 15.45 7.37 7.21
N SER A 101 14.35 6.63 7.36
CA SER A 101 14.39 5.21 7.66
C SER A 101 15.26 4.48 6.63
N GLN A 102 16.30 3.82 7.14
CA GLN A 102 17.21 2.99 6.35
C GLN A 102 16.53 1.71 5.83
N ARG A 103 15.31 1.41 6.30
CA ARG A 103 14.51 0.27 5.81
C ARG A 103 13.76 0.56 4.52
N SER A 104 13.71 1.80 4.06
CA SER A 104 13.14 2.08 2.74
C SER A 104 13.90 1.26 1.68
N PRO A 105 13.23 0.68 0.68
CA PRO A 105 13.87 -0.21 -0.28
C PRO A 105 15.09 0.46 -0.88
N ALA A 106 16.24 -0.18 -0.72
CA ALA A 106 17.49 0.34 -1.27
C ALA A 106 17.33 0.52 -2.79
N SER A 107 17.70 1.70 -3.28
CA SER A 107 17.79 1.95 -4.71
C SER A 107 18.81 1.00 -5.32
N LYS A 108 18.44 0.36 -6.44
CA LYS A 108 19.42 -0.29 -7.34
C LYS A 108 20.24 0.74 -8.13
N HIS A 109 19.85 2.00 -8.11
CA HIS A 109 20.58 3.11 -8.72
C HIS A 109 21.74 3.56 -7.83
N PRO A 110 22.98 3.53 -8.35
CA PRO A 110 24.17 3.89 -7.59
C PRO A 110 24.19 5.38 -7.16
N ASP A 111 23.40 6.22 -7.81
CA ASP A 111 23.43 7.68 -7.62
C ASP A 111 22.48 8.19 -6.53
N ILE A 112 21.51 7.38 -6.09
CA ILE A 112 20.53 7.80 -5.09
C ILE A 112 21.02 7.37 -3.70
N ARG A 113 21.61 8.32 -2.98
CA ARG A 113 22.18 8.10 -1.63
C ARG A 113 21.13 7.93 -0.53
N LEU A 114 19.89 8.36 -0.77
CA LEU A 114 18.80 8.31 0.21
C LEU A 114 17.79 7.20 -0.17
N PRO A 115 17.65 6.11 0.62
CA PRO A 115 16.71 5.02 0.36
C PRO A 115 15.25 5.46 0.20
N PHE A 116 14.85 6.57 0.81
CA PHE A 116 13.53 7.14 0.60
C PHE A 116 13.35 7.74 -0.80
N CYS A 117 14.33 8.51 -1.30
CA CYS A 117 14.29 9.06 -2.66
C CYS A 117 14.25 7.96 -3.72
N ALA A 118 14.92 6.84 -3.46
CA ALA A 118 14.89 5.65 -4.28
C ALA A 118 13.48 5.07 -4.43
N PHE A 119 12.80 4.93 -3.29
CA PHE A 119 11.43 4.48 -3.22
C PHE A 119 10.49 5.43 -3.96
N VAL A 120 10.61 6.74 -3.74
CA VAL A 120 9.82 7.75 -4.45
C VAL A 120 10.05 7.67 -5.96
N ALA A 121 11.31 7.56 -6.40
CA ALA A 121 11.66 7.43 -7.81
C ALA A 121 11.05 6.18 -8.46
N THR A 122 11.04 5.05 -7.74
CA THR A 122 10.42 3.79 -8.21
C THR A 122 8.93 3.97 -8.53
N TRP A 123 8.25 4.85 -7.80
CA TRP A 123 6.81 5.08 -7.92
C TRP A 123 6.47 6.48 -8.43
N ALA A 124 7.40 7.16 -9.11
CA ALA A 124 7.28 8.59 -9.45
C ALA A 124 5.97 8.95 -10.17
N LEU A 125 5.46 8.05 -11.03
CA LEU A 125 4.20 8.25 -11.75
C LEU A 125 2.95 8.32 -10.84
N LYS A 126 3.03 7.75 -9.63
CA LYS A 126 1.97 7.78 -8.61
C LYS A 126 2.03 9.03 -7.72
N PHE A 127 3.20 9.67 -7.63
CA PHE A 127 3.35 10.90 -6.87
C PHE A 127 2.75 12.08 -7.63
N ARG A 128 1.84 12.79 -6.96
CA ARG A 128 1.19 14.00 -7.51
C ARG A 128 1.52 15.25 -6.73
N GLU A 129 1.87 15.11 -5.47
CA GLU A 129 2.23 16.21 -4.60
C GLU A 129 3.47 15.85 -3.78
N VAL A 130 4.41 16.79 -3.76
CA VAL A 130 5.67 16.71 -3.05
C VAL A 130 5.79 18.00 -2.25
N THR A 131 5.56 17.90 -0.94
CA THR A 131 5.70 19.03 -0.04
C THR A 131 6.86 18.75 0.89
N ILE A 132 7.93 19.52 0.74
CA ILE A 132 9.13 19.45 1.59
C ILE A 132 9.13 20.73 2.42
N SER A 133 9.05 20.61 3.73
CA SER A 133 9.13 21.79 4.60
C SER A 133 10.59 22.23 4.77
N ALA A 134 10.83 23.53 4.90
CA ALA A 134 12.18 24.08 5.11
C ALA A 134 12.84 23.53 6.40
N THR A 135 12.02 23.19 7.41
CA THR A 135 12.46 22.53 8.65
C THR A 135 13.01 21.12 8.41
N ASP A 136 12.47 20.38 7.43
CA ASP A 136 12.99 19.04 7.09
C ASP A 136 14.35 19.12 6.39
N LEU A 137 14.64 20.20 5.67
CA LEU A 137 15.94 20.39 5.00
C LEU A 137 17.07 20.75 5.98
N GLU A 138 16.76 21.49 7.04
CA GLU A 138 17.72 21.90 8.06
C GLU A 138 18.07 20.76 9.03
N GLU A 139 17.12 19.87 9.37
CA GLU A 139 17.39 18.66 10.18
C GLU A 139 18.43 17.72 9.53
N HIS A 140 18.63 17.83 8.21
CA HIS A 140 19.40 16.86 7.41
C HIS A 140 20.67 17.46 6.81
N ARG A 141 21.08 18.65 7.28
CA ARG A 141 22.26 19.40 6.80
C ARG A 141 23.57 19.05 7.53
N VAL A 142 23.65 17.91 8.22
CA VAL A 142 24.82 17.47 9.01
C VAL A 142 25.77 16.62 8.20
#